data_AF-A0A4R4LYF6-F1
#
_entry.id   AF-A0A4R4LYF6-F1
#
_cell.length_a   1.000
_cell.length_b   1.000
_cell.length_c   1.000
_cell.angle_alpha   90.00
_cell.angle_beta   90.00
_cell.angle_gamma   90.00
#
_symmetry.space_group_name_H-M   'P 1'
#
loop_
_entity.id
_entity.type
_entity.pdbx_description
1 polymer ?
#
loop_
_entity_poly.entity_id
_entity_poly.type
_entity_poly.pdbx_seq_one_letter_code
_entity_poly.pdbx_strand_id
1 'polypeptide(L)'
;MVCRAAVAAALLLGGAGCASVPSGGQVITGKPAERAERVDDPYVRLIPVKPRPEWGPAQIVSGFLAASASFDDNHQVARMYLGGQSSWNPGFRPSVTVLTSRVTEPQVVKASANQATVKVAGEELGTISTDGQYTASPRSLEATFQLAKTPQGVWRITSVPGDDKTGLLLSKDDVERAMRTVNLFFFAPDHQTLVPNGIFLPVVNRQTLPTQLVQALLDGPTSWLNGAVHTAFPAGTKLRHRVQVDKEVATVDLTKEARAGSVDQMSAQLSWTMRQLSEIKRWRLRIDGQTVTAGGMESTQPVHAWEANSPDGQVPHGESHQNAYVVGQSGFLGTLESDRAQPVVTGAAGRLSRPAVAPDYREFAGLSPSADQVLVGAPLTGAPTPRVLLNAQEGGRFTAPTWSRDGTLWVVESKKDESWLWVRRRGKPPVRAAHWGLGGREVRAFRVARDGVRAAVIAHIDGRPQVQLGRIAYAPGGSLDVGSFLPVSSELQDAVDLAWRDYNTFAVLGRAKRDSQTLPFLMPISGSAITSLGVGSLGEPRTIAAAPGAPILIGTRSSGKDQVCRQRAPSNSYSPWICPTPAKDPNYPG
;
A
#
# COMPACT_ATOMS: atom_id res chain seq x y z
N MET A 1 28.89 92.99 12.74
CA MET A 1 28.19 92.51 11.53
C MET A 1 27.85 91.04 11.76
N VAL A 2 26.64 90.76 12.27
CA VAL A 2 25.44 90.35 11.51
C VAL A 2 25.41 88.83 11.23
N CYS A 3 24.49 88.19 11.95
CA CYS A 3 23.60 87.05 11.65
C CYS A 3 24.10 85.64 11.28
N ARG A 4 23.79 84.73 12.24
CA ARG A 4 23.26 83.35 12.17
C ARG A 4 22.75 82.79 10.82
N ALA A 5 23.04 81.49 10.62
CA ALA A 5 22.14 80.35 10.31
C ALA A 5 22.43 79.55 9.03
N ALA A 6 22.70 78.24 9.21
CA ALA A 6 22.41 77.05 8.37
C ALA A 6 23.49 75.98 8.67
N VAL A 7 23.35 75.04 9.62
CA VAL A 7 22.43 73.88 9.72
C VAL A 7 22.41 73.01 8.45
N ALA A 8 22.93 71.78 8.65
CA ALA A 8 22.64 70.52 7.97
C ALA A 8 23.07 70.33 6.50
N ALA A 9 24.08 69.47 6.29
CA ALA A 9 24.01 68.26 5.44
C ALA A 9 25.39 67.85 4.90
N ALA A 10 26.12 66.98 5.60
CA ALA A 10 27.17 66.12 5.02
C ALA A 10 27.66 65.06 6.02
N LEU A 11 26.76 64.21 6.50
CA LEU A 11 27.09 62.95 7.18
C LEU A 11 26.23 61.85 6.54
N LEU A 12 26.52 61.59 5.27
CA LEU A 12 26.01 60.45 4.51
C LEU A 12 27.21 59.57 4.21
N LEU A 13 27.38 58.49 4.97
CA LEU A 13 28.03 57.22 4.61
C LEU A 13 28.20 56.37 5.88
N GLY A 14 27.10 55.80 6.36
CA GLY A 14 27.12 54.86 7.47
C GLY A 14 25.85 54.02 7.52
N GLY A 15 25.98 52.72 7.28
CA GLY A 15 25.04 51.71 7.78
C GLY A 15 23.83 51.35 6.90
N ALA A 16 24.08 50.63 5.80
CA ALA A 16 23.09 49.70 5.24
C ALA A 16 23.76 48.34 4.97
N GLY A 17 24.39 47.78 6.00
CA GLY A 17 24.74 46.36 6.03
C GLY A 17 23.49 45.57 6.43
N CYS A 18 22.60 45.32 5.47
CA CYS A 18 21.59 44.27 5.62
C CYS A 18 22.33 42.92 5.65
N ALA A 19 22.77 42.48 6.83
CA ALA A 19 23.10 41.10 7.06
C ALA A 19 21.79 40.30 6.97
N SER A 20 21.47 39.84 5.77
CA SER A 20 20.48 38.78 5.59
C SER A 20 21.06 37.53 6.23
N VAL A 21 20.54 37.18 7.40
CA VAL A 21 20.73 35.85 7.97
C VAL A 21 20.09 34.87 6.99
N PRO A 22 20.82 33.91 6.39
CA PRO A 22 20.19 32.89 5.56
C PRO A 22 19.27 32.04 6.44
N SER A 23 17.95 32.25 6.33
CA SER A 23 16.92 31.44 7.00
C SER A 23 16.66 30.12 6.24
N GLY A 24 17.73 29.50 5.77
CA GLY A 24 17.71 28.28 4.97
C GLY A 24 18.93 27.41 5.24
N GLY A 25 19.28 27.23 6.51
CA GLY A 25 20.15 26.12 6.89
C GLY A 25 19.42 24.82 6.56
N GLN A 26 19.97 24.03 5.64
CA GLN A 26 19.48 22.69 5.36
C GLN A 26 19.43 21.92 6.67
N VAL A 27 18.21 21.58 7.11
CA VAL A 27 18.04 20.45 8.02
C VAL A 27 18.53 19.25 7.23
N ILE A 28 19.76 18.82 7.50
CA ILE A 28 20.22 17.51 7.10
C ILE A 28 19.44 16.53 7.97
N THR A 29 18.24 16.15 7.55
CA THR A 29 17.66 14.89 7.99
C THR A 29 18.60 13.81 7.46
N GLY A 30 19.35 13.21 8.40
CA GLY A 30 20.33 12.19 8.09
C GLY A 30 19.71 11.09 7.22
N LYS A 31 20.48 10.63 6.23
CA LYS A 31 20.28 9.46 5.34
C LYS A 31 18.81 9.20 4.93
N PRO A 32 18.44 9.29 3.64
CA PRO A 32 17.13 8.84 3.18
C PRO A 32 16.91 7.42 3.68
N ALA A 33 15.98 7.27 4.62
CA ALA A 33 15.64 5.97 5.13
C ALA A 33 14.74 5.35 4.06
N GLU A 34 15.14 4.19 3.52
CA GLU A 34 14.21 3.17 3.02
C GLU A 34 13.37 2.64 4.19
N ARG A 35 12.74 3.53 4.94
CA ARG A 35 11.96 3.19 6.12
C ARG A 35 10.59 3.78 5.88
N ALA A 36 9.75 2.98 5.23
CA ALA A 36 8.37 2.88 5.70
C ALA A 36 8.46 2.85 7.23
N GLU A 37 7.75 3.76 7.91
CA GLU A 37 7.72 3.84 9.38
C GLU A 37 7.76 2.44 9.96
N ARG A 38 8.75 2.15 10.82
CA ARG A 38 8.82 0.79 11.38
C ARG A 38 7.55 0.58 12.16
N VAL A 39 7.01 -0.63 12.06
CA VAL A 39 5.78 -1.01 12.74
C VAL A 39 5.87 -0.76 14.26
N ASP A 40 7.09 -0.84 14.81
CA ASP A 40 7.42 -0.59 16.21
C ASP A 40 8.01 0.81 16.51
N ASP A 41 8.00 1.77 15.58
CA ASP A 41 8.50 3.14 15.86
C ASP A 41 7.75 3.81 17.04
N PRO A 42 8.39 4.75 17.76
CA PRO A 42 7.77 5.38 18.93
C PRO A 42 6.42 5.99 18.58
N TYR A 43 5.36 5.62 19.30
CA TYR A 43 4.02 6.13 19.07
C TYR A 43 3.64 7.15 20.13
N VAL A 44 2.83 8.13 19.73
CA VAL A 44 2.22 9.06 20.68
C VAL A 44 1.09 8.32 21.40
N ARG A 45 1.35 7.93 22.66
CA ARG A 45 0.36 7.26 23.49
C ARG A 45 -0.79 8.22 23.79
N LEU A 46 -2.02 7.81 23.47
CA LEU A 46 -3.21 8.53 23.93
C LEU A 46 -3.41 8.27 25.43
N ILE A 47 -3.42 9.35 26.21
CA ILE A 47 -3.76 9.30 27.64
C ILE A 47 -5.21 9.76 27.79
N PRO A 48 -6.17 8.83 27.96
CA PRO A 48 -7.57 9.19 28.08
C PRO A 48 -7.89 9.78 29.45
N VAL A 49 -8.87 10.69 29.49
CA VAL A 49 -9.37 11.30 30.73
C VAL A 49 -10.45 10.40 31.34
N LYS A 50 -10.51 10.30 32.67
CA LYS A 50 -11.56 9.55 33.39
C LYS A 50 -12.86 10.37 33.48
N PRO A 51 -14.05 9.73 33.55
CA PRO A 51 -15.31 10.44 33.72
C PRO A 51 -15.34 11.17 35.06
N ARG A 52 -15.80 12.43 35.05
CA ARG A 52 -15.95 13.21 36.29
C ARG A 52 -17.40 13.20 36.80
N PRO A 53 -17.64 13.23 38.12
CA PRO A 53 -18.99 13.16 38.69
C PRO A 53 -19.93 14.28 38.21
N GLU A 54 -19.40 15.47 37.93
CA GLU A 54 -20.14 16.65 37.52
C GLU A 54 -20.53 16.66 36.02
N TRP A 55 -20.05 15.70 35.23
CA TRP A 55 -20.29 15.69 33.79
C TRP A 55 -21.73 15.31 33.43
N GLY A 56 -22.34 16.11 32.56
CA GLY A 56 -23.66 15.84 31.98
C GLY A 56 -23.61 14.79 30.86
N PRO A 57 -24.78 14.37 30.33
CA PRO A 57 -24.86 13.29 29.34
C PRO A 57 -23.99 13.48 28.09
N ALA A 58 -23.99 14.68 27.50
CA ALA A 58 -23.18 15.00 26.32
C ALA A 58 -21.67 14.88 26.59
N GLN A 59 -21.21 15.36 27.75
CA GLN A 59 -19.80 15.29 28.16
C GLN A 59 -19.36 13.85 28.42
N ILE A 60 -20.23 13.01 28.99
CA ILE A 60 -19.98 11.59 29.17
C ILE A 60 -19.81 10.88 27.82
N VAL A 61 -20.65 11.16 26.83
CA VAL A 61 -20.51 10.59 25.48
C VAL A 61 -19.25 11.08 24.78
N SER A 62 -18.97 12.39 24.83
CA SER A 62 -17.74 12.96 24.24
C SER A 62 -16.48 12.35 24.86
N GLY A 63 -16.44 12.22 26.19
CA GLY A 63 -15.35 11.59 26.92
C GLY A 63 -15.19 10.11 26.60
N PHE A 64 -16.29 9.36 26.46
CA PHE A 64 -16.26 7.96 26.04
C PHE A 64 -15.67 7.80 24.64
N LEU A 65 -16.15 8.57 23.66
CA LEU A 65 -15.62 8.55 22.29
C LEU A 65 -14.11 8.86 22.30
N ALA A 66 -13.69 9.86 23.06
CA ALA A 66 -12.27 10.18 23.19
C ALA A 66 -11.45 9.10 23.87
N ALA A 67 -11.97 8.50 24.94
CA ALA A 67 -11.30 7.44 25.67
C ALA A 67 -11.25 6.12 24.89
N SER A 68 -12.23 5.88 24.00
CA SER A 68 -12.32 4.65 23.20
C SER A 68 -11.15 4.46 22.23
N ALA A 69 -10.48 5.55 21.83
CA ALA A 69 -9.28 5.52 21.01
C ALA A 69 -8.04 4.93 21.73
N SER A 70 -8.06 4.84 23.06
CA SER A 70 -7.01 4.18 23.83
C SER A 70 -7.32 2.70 24.00
N PHE A 71 -6.48 1.84 23.45
CA PHE A 71 -6.58 0.38 23.57
C PHE A 71 -5.92 -0.18 24.84
N ASP A 72 -5.38 0.69 25.70
CA ASP A 72 -4.71 0.32 26.95
C ASP A 72 -5.62 -0.51 27.85
N ASP A 73 -5.08 -1.62 28.36
CA ASP A 73 -5.74 -2.53 29.29
C ASP A 73 -7.20 -2.87 28.89
N ASN A 74 -7.40 -3.17 27.59
CA ASN A 74 -8.71 -3.45 27.00
C ASN A 74 -9.68 -2.27 27.17
N HIS A 75 -9.24 -1.07 26.78
CA HIS A 75 -9.98 0.18 26.86
C HIS A 75 -10.44 0.53 28.30
N GLN A 76 -9.56 0.31 29.29
CA GLN A 76 -9.91 0.41 30.72
C GLN A 76 -10.60 1.73 31.08
N VAL A 77 -10.10 2.86 30.57
CA VAL A 77 -10.68 4.18 30.88
C VAL A 77 -12.01 4.41 30.16
N ALA A 78 -12.16 3.97 28.91
CA ALA A 78 -13.43 4.06 28.20
C ALA A 78 -14.53 3.27 28.92
N ARG A 79 -14.20 2.09 29.48
CA ARG A 79 -15.13 1.28 30.27
C ARG A 79 -15.64 2.00 31.52
N MET A 80 -14.90 2.97 32.08
CA MET A 80 -15.37 3.75 33.24
C MET A 80 -16.57 4.64 32.91
N TYR A 81 -16.78 4.99 31.63
CA TYR A 81 -17.94 5.76 31.17
C TYR A 81 -19.21 4.91 31.06
N LEU A 82 -19.08 3.59 31.08
CA LEU A 82 -20.17 2.65 30.91
C LEU A 82 -20.86 2.32 32.24
N GLY A 83 -22.16 2.04 32.18
CA GLY A 83 -22.93 1.50 33.30
C GLY A 83 -22.81 -0.02 33.37
N GLY A 84 -23.11 -0.61 34.52
CA GLY A 84 -22.92 -2.05 34.78
C GLY A 84 -23.72 -3.01 33.87
N GLN A 85 -24.69 -2.51 33.11
CA GLN A 85 -25.48 -3.28 32.13
C GLN A 85 -24.92 -3.19 30.70
N SER A 86 -23.83 -2.45 30.47
CA SER A 86 -23.25 -2.33 29.13
C SER A 86 -22.53 -3.61 28.72
N SER A 87 -22.88 -4.12 27.54
CA SER A 87 -22.23 -5.29 26.94
C SER A 87 -21.09 -4.93 25.98
N TRP A 88 -20.64 -3.66 25.98
CA TRP A 88 -19.60 -3.22 25.06
C TRP A 88 -18.26 -3.90 25.37
N ASN A 89 -17.76 -4.66 24.40
CA ASN A 89 -16.52 -5.41 24.52
C ASN A 89 -15.82 -5.47 23.14
N PRO A 90 -15.02 -4.47 22.77
CA PRO A 90 -14.35 -4.40 21.48
C PRO A 90 -13.38 -5.55 21.18
N GLY A 91 -12.83 -6.19 22.23
CA GLY A 91 -11.79 -7.20 22.05
C GLY A 91 -10.48 -6.60 21.55
N PHE A 92 -9.61 -7.43 20.95
CA PHE A 92 -8.27 -7.01 20.53
C PHE A 92 -8.19 -6.42 19.12
N ARG A 93 -9.12 -6.80 18.22
CA ARG A 93 -9.24 -6.29 16.85
C ARG A 93 -10.70 -5.88 16.58
N PRO A 94 -11.18 -4.81 17.23
CA PRO A 94 -12.55 -4.34 17.04
C PRO A 94 -12.76 -3.83 15.61
N SER A 95 -14.02 -3.84 15.17
CA SER A 95 -14.41 -3.04 14.02
C SER A 95 -14.31 -1.55 14.38
N VAL A 96 -13.87 -0.73 13.43
CA VAL A 96 -13.72 0.72 13.60
C VAL A 96 -14.45 1.43 12.47
N THR A 97 -15.42 2.27 12.81
CA THR A 97 -15.93 3.28 11.88
C THR A 97 -15.01 4.49 11.92
N VAL A 98 -14.40 4.80 10.78
CA VAL A 98 -13.43 5.89 10.65
C VAL A 98 -14.17 7.16 10.26
N LEU A 99 -14.06 8.19 11.09
CA LEU A 99 -14.69 9.49 10.89
C LEU A 99 -13.68 10.49 10.33
N THR A 100 -14.18 11.46 9.55
CA THR A 100 -13.37 12.56 9.01
C THR A 100 -12.65 13.33 10.12
N SER A 101 -13.35 13.58 11.23
CA SER A 101 -12.82 14.30 12.38
C SER A 101 -13.44 13.75 13.66
N ARG A 102 -12.90 14.17 14.80
CA ARG A 102 -13.50 13.86 16.10
C ARG A 102 -14.88 14.50 16.20
N VAL A 103 -15.87 13.76 16.69
CA VAL A 103 -17.17 14.36 17.00
C VAL A 103 -17.04 15.26 18.21
N THR A 104 -17.26 16.56 18.01
CA THR A 104 -17.05 17.57 19.05
C THR A 104 -18.31 17.97 19.81
N GLU A 105 -19.51 17.70 19.28
CA GLU A 105 -20.76 18.22 19.86
C GLU A 105 -21.89 17.17 19.94
N PRO A 106 -21.81 16.19 20.87
CA PRO A 106 -22.94 15.31 21.16
C PRO A 106 -24.17 16.09 21.65
N GLN A 107 -25.33 15.85 21.04
CA GLN A 107 -26.58 16.58 21.30
C GLN A 107 -27.50 15.76 22.21
N VAL A 108 -27.98 16.35 23.31
CA VAL A 108 -28.99 15.71 24.16
C VAL A 108 -30.36 15.88 23.51
N VAL A 109 -30.91 14.80 22.94
CA VAL A 109 -32.19 14.84 22.21
C VAL A 109 -33.39 14.47 23.09
N LYS A 110 -33.14 13.77 24.20
CA LYS A 110 -34.16 13.44 25.21
C LYS A 110 -33.49 13.37 26.57
N ALA A 111 -34.08 14.01 27.58
CA ALA A 111 -33.57 13.93 28.95
C ALA A 111 -34.73 13.89 29.96
N SER A 112 -34.53 13.11 31.01
CA SER A 112 -35.32 13.07 32.24
C SER A 112 -34.36 13.12 33.43
N ALA A 113 -34.89 13.07 34.67
CA ALA A 113 -34.05 13.09 35.87
C ALA A 113 -32.99 11.97 35.92
N ASN A 114 -33.32 10.78 35.40
CA ASN A 114 -32.48 9.57 35.53
C ASN A 114 -32.09 8.91 34.21
N GLN A 115 -32.60 9.37 33.06
CA GLN A 115 -32.28 8.84 31.74
C GLN A 115 -32.02 9.96 30.74
N ALA A 116 -31.10 9.73 29.81
CA ALA A 116 -30.83 10.65 28.70
C ALA A 116 -30.50 9.87 27.42
N THR A 117 -30.90 10.44 26.29
CA THR A 117 -30.53 10.00 24.96
C THR A 117 -29.67 11.08 24.32
N VAL A 118 -28.48 10.69 23.86
CA VAL A 118 -27.51 11.59 23.24
C VAL A 118 -27.27 11.13 21.81
N LYS A 119 -27.41 12.05 20.87
CA LYS A 119 -27.17 11.84 19.45
C LYS A 119 -25.84 12.45 19.04
N VAL A 120 -25.13 11.73 18.19
CA VAL A 120 -23.82 12.07 17.63
C VAL A 120 -23.97 12.01 16.12
N ALA A 121 -23.54 13.07 15.42
CA ALA A 121 -23.49 13.12 13.97
C ALA A 121 -22.02 13.27 13.53
N GLY A 122 -21.68 12.73 12.37
CA GLY A 122 -20.36 12.85 11.78
C GLY A 122 -20.35 12.39 10.33
N GLU A 123 -19.19 12.51 9.69
CA GLU A 123 -18.96 12.03 8.32
C GLU A 123 -18.05 10.81 8.39
N GLU A 124 -18.60 9.64 8.09
CA GLU A 124 -17.86 8.38 7.97
C GLU A 124 -17.05 8.40 6.66
N LEU A 125 -15.79 8.03 6.75
CA LEU A 125 -14.90 7.80 5.60
C LEU A 125 -14.94 6.34 5.13
N GLY A 126 -15.13 5.43 6.08
CA GLY A 126 -15.18 3.99 5.84
C GLY A 126 -15.06 3.20 7.13
N THR A 127 -14.84 1.90 6.99
CA THR A 127 -14.76 0.97 8.12
C THR A 127 -13.48 0.15 8.06
N ILE A 128 -12.90 -0.11 9.23
CA ILE A 128 -11.91 -1.17 9.45
C ILE A 128 -12.67 -2.34 10.04
N SER A 129 -12.73 -3.48 9.35
CA SER A 129 -13.35 -4.69 9.87
C SER A 129 -12.48 -5.38 10.92
N THR A 130 -13.03 -6.38 11.60
CA THR A 130 -12.33 -7.15 12.64
C THR A 130 -11.14 -7.95 12.10
N ASP A 131 -11.11 -8.23 10.80
CA ASP A 131 -9.95 -8.80 10.11
C ASP A 131 -8.84 -7.76 9.84
N GLY A 132 -9.11 -6.47 10.08
CA GLY A 132 -8.19 -5.34 9.90
C GLY A 132 -8.24 -4.70 8.51
N GLN A 133 -9.16 -5.12 7.62
CA GLN A 133 -9.32 -4.51 6.30
C GLN A 133 -10.01 -3.15 6.39
N TYR A 134 -9.38 -2.11 5.84
CA TYR A 134 -10.08 -0.84 5.60
C TYR A 134 -10.86 -0.89 4.29
N THR A 135 -12.12 -0.46 4.33
CA THR A 135 -12.99 -0.30 3.17
C THR A 135 -13.55 1.12 3.18
N ALA A 136 -13.25 1.90 2.15
CA ALA A 136 -13.82 3.24 2.00
C ALA A 136 -15.32 3.13 1.69
N SER A 137 -16.14 3.85 2.46
CA SER A 137 -17.59 3.93 2.24
C SER A 137 -18.11 5.27 2.77
N PRO A 138 -17.79 6.40 2.10
CA PRO A 138 -18.12 7.72 2.62
C PRO A 138 -19.63 7.93 2.75
N ARG A 139 -20.10 8.33 3.93
CA ARG A 139 -21.52 8.62 4.20
C ARG A 139 -21.68 9.45 5.47
N SER A 140 -22.79 10.17 5.59
CA SER A 140 -23.17 10.76 6.87
C SER A 140 -23.52 9.67 7.87
N LEU A 141 -23.00 9.80 9.08
CA LEU A 141 -23.22 8.91 10.21
C LEU A 141 -24.10 9.60 11.25
N GLU A 142 -25.08 8.85 11.76
CA GLU A 142 -25.85 9.20 12.93
C GLU A 142 -25.81 8.06 13.95
N ALA A 143 -25.43 8.39 15.19
CA ALA A 143 -25.20 7.44 16.26
C ALA A 143 -25.94 7.89 17.53
N THR A 144 -26.68 6.97 18.15
CA THR A 144 -27.45 7.26 19.37
C THR A 144 -26.93 6.48 20.57
N PHE A 145 -26.69 7.18 21.67
CA PHE A 145 -26.28 6.64 22.96
C PHE A 145 -27.42 6.76 23.97
N GLN A 146 -27.59 5.73 24.80
CA GLN A 146 -28.49 5.77 25.95
C GLN A 146 -27.67 5.85 27.23
N LEU A 147 -28.12 6.69 28.15
CA LEU A 147 -27.49 6.91 29.44
C LEU A 147 -28.50 6.79 30.58
N ALA A 148 -28.00 6.32 31.71
CA ALA A 148 -28.74 6.33 32.96
C ALA A 148 -27.89 6.91 34.09
N LYS A 149 -28.57 7.52 35.07
CA LYS A 149 -27.95 7.98 36.30
C LYS A 149 -27.81 6.79 37.25
N THR A 150 -26.61 6.57 37.76
CA THR A 150 -26.33 5.55 38.79
C THR A 150 -26.97 5.93 40.14
N PRO A 151 -27.08 4.99 41.10
CA PRO A 151 -27.53 5.31 42.45
C PRO A 151 -26.71 6.39 43.16
N GLN A 152 -25.42 6.54 42.78
CA GLN A 152 -24.52 7.57 43.29
C GLN A 152 -24.71 8.93 42.60
N GLY A 153 -25.70 9.07 41.71
CA GLY A 153 -26.03 10.33 41.07
C GLY A 153 -25.14 10.71 39.88
N VAL A 154 -24.33 9.80 39.35
CA VAL A 154 -23.46 10.08 38.19
C VAL A 154 -23.98 9.42 36.91
N TRP A 155 -23.83 10.09 35.77
CA TRP A 155 -24.26 9.60 34.46
C TRP A 155 -23.31 8.52 33.91
N ARG A 156 -23.88 7.47 33.33
CA ARG A 156 -23.14 6.39 32.65
C ARG A 156 -23.88 5.92 31.39
N ILE A 157 -23.14 5.49 30.38
CA ILE A 157 -23.67 4.96 29.12
C ILE A 157 -24.17 3.54 29.36
N THR A 158 -25.45 3.30 29.10
CA THR A 158 -26.09 1.99 29.19
C THR A 158 -26.19 1.30 27.82
N SER A 159 -26.26 2.06 26.73
CA SER A 159 -26.24 1.54 25.36
C SER A 159 -25.34 2.38 24.46
N VAL A 160 -24.51 1.69 23.69
CA VAL A 160 -23.72 2.26 22.59
C VAL A 160 -24.45 2.03 21.25
N PRO A 161 -24.18 2.82 20.20
CA PRO A 161 -24.74 2.62 18.86
C PRO A 161 -24.29 1.29 18.22
N GLY A 162 -25.16 0.74 17.37
CA GLY A 162 -24.89 -0.45 16.56
C GLY A 162 -25.29 -1.78 17.21
N ASP A 163 -25.53 -2.79 16.37
CA ASP A 163 -25.80 -4.17 16.81
C ASP A 163 -24.52 -4.89 17.25
N ASP A 164 -23.38 -4.46 16.69
CA ASP A 164 -22.05 -4.94 17.02
C ASP A 164 -21.52 -4.24 18.27
N LYS A 165 -21.70 -4.91 19.42
CA LYS A 165 -21.17 -4.54 20.74
C LYS A 165 -19.63 -4.42 20.81
N THR A 166 -18.96 -4.54 19.67
CA THR A 166 -17.52 -4.56 19.49
C THR A 166 -16.99 -3.32 18.75
N GLY A 167 -17.85 -2.47 18.20
CA GLY A 167 -17.45 -1.36 17.33
C GLY A 167 -16.86 -0.15 18.07
N LEU A 168 -15.93 0.53 17.41
CA LEU A 168 -15.38 1.83 17.79
C LEU A 168 -15.76 2.91 16.77
N LEU A 169 -15.98 4.13 17.25
CA LEU A 169 -16.10 5.32 16.39
C LEU A 169 -14.83 6.16 16.59
N LEU A 170 -13.89 6.09 15.66
CA LEU A 170 -12.60 6.78 15.77
C LEU A 170 -12.46 7.82 14.66
N SER A 171 -11.88 8.97 14.98
CA SER A 171 -11.47 9.91 13.93
C SER A 171 -10.29 9.35 13.14
N LYS A 172 -10.08 9.82 11.91
CA LYS A 172 -8.89 9.49 11.10
C LYS A 172 -7.60 9.69 11.92
N ASP A 173 -7.47 10.82 12.61
CA ASP A 173 -6.28 11.09 13.42
C ASP A 173 -6.14 10.12 14.62
N ASP A 174 -7.26 9.63 15.19
CA ASP A 174 -7.21 8.61 16.25
C ASP A 174 -6.73 7.27 15.69
N VAL A 175 -7.18 6.88 14.49
CA VAL A 175 -6.70 5.67 13.80
C VAL A 175 -5.20 5.77 13.52
N GLU A 176 -4.73 6.89 12.96
CA GLU A 176 -3.31 7.11 12.67
C GLU A 176 -2.42 7.05 13.93
N ARG A 177 -2.94 7.52 15.08
CA ARG A 177 -2.23 7.42 16.35
C ARG A 177 -2.28 6.02 16.97
N ALA A 178 -3.45 5.38 16.99
CA ALA A 178 -3.72 4.19 17.79
C ALA A 178 -3.53 2.87 17.02
N MET A 179 -3.45 2.90 15.69
CA MET A 179 -3.30 1.72 14.85
C MET A 179 -2.08 1.85 13.92
N ARG A 180 -1.59 0.72 13.45
CA ARG A 180 -0.52 0.64 12.45
C ARG A 180 -0.92 -0.27 11.32
N THR A 181 -0.50 0.08 10.11
CA THR A 181 -0.63 -0.80 8.95
C THR A 181 0.53 -1.80 8.97
N VAL A 182 0.21 -3.09 8.97
CA VAL A 182 1.18 -4.19 8.95
C VAL A 182 0.81 -5.19 7.86
N ASN A 183 1.77 -5.92 7.32
CA ASN A 183 1.48 -6.99 6.37
C ASN A 183 1.45 -8.37 7.05
N LEU A 184 0.37 -9.11 6.87
CA LEU A 184 0.37 -10.55 7.04
C LEU A 184 0.78 -11.19 5.71
N PHE A 185 1.58 -12.25 5.74
CA PHE A 185 2.03 -12.90 4.50
C PHE A 185 1.31 -14.23 4.38
N PHE A 186 0.82 -14.56 3.18
CA PHE A 186 0.13 -15.81 2.86
C PHE A 186 0.66 -16.38 1.56
N PHE A 187 0.48 -17.66 1.28
CA PHE A 187 0.96 -18.23 0.03
C PHE A 187 0.04 -17.92 -1.14
N ALA A 188 0.62 -17.56 -2.28
CA ALA A 188 -0.05 -17.59 -3.56
C ALA A 188 -0.46 -19.04 -3.94
N PRO A 189 -1.31 -19.24 -4.95
CA PRO A 189 -1.71 -20.58 -5.41
C PRO A 189 -0.56 -21.47 -5.89
N ASP A 190 0.62 -20.91 -6.15
CA ASP A 190 1.83 -21.68 -6.48
C ASP A 190 2.48 -22.36 -5.25
N HIS A 191 1.98 -22.07 -4.04
CA HIS A 191 2.49 -22.55 -2.75
C HIS A 191 3.98 -22.24 -2.48
N GLN A 192 4.55 -21.29 -3.22
CA GLN A 192 5.94 -20.87 -3.10
C GLN A 192 6.06 -19.38 -2.81
N THR A 193 5.33 -18.54 -3.53
CA THR A 193 5.44 -17.08 -3.42
C THR A 193 4.54 -16.59 -2.30
N LEU A 194 5.04 -15.69 -1.45
CA LEU A 194 4.21 -15.04 -0.44
C LEU A 194 3.52 -13.80 -1.00
N VAL A 195 2.33 -13.53 -0.51
CA VAL A 195 1.46 -12.41 -0.87
C VAL A 195 1.24 -11.56 0.39
N PRO A 196 1.60 -10.28 0.36
CA PRO A 196 1.31 -9.34 1.44
C PRO A 196 -0.19 -9.03 1.52
N ASN A 197 -0.73 -9.14 2.73
CA ASN A 197 -2.07 -8.71 3.11
C ASN A 197 -1.96 -7.61 4.17
N GLY A 198 -2.13 -6.36 3.74
CA GLY A 198 -2.12 -5.22 4.65
C GLY A 198 -3.34 -5.23 5.58
N ILE A 199 -3.11 -5.03 6.88
CA ILE A 199 -4.16 -4.89 7.90
C ILE A 199 -3.86 -3.69 8.81
N PHE A 200 -4.91 -3.08 9.35
CA PHE A 200 -4.80 -2.15 10.48
C PHE A 200 -4.80 -2.94 11.79
N LEU A 201 -3.69 -2.87 12.52
CA LEU A 201 -3.52 -3.53 13.82
C LEU A 201 -3.44 -2.47 14.93
N PRO A 202 -4.26 -2.57 15.99
CA PRO A 202 -4.14 -1.69 17.15
C PRO A 202 -2.77 -1.82 17.82
N VAL A 203 -2.17 -0.68 18.19
CA VAL A 203 -0.91 -0.66 18.95
C VAL A 203 -1.19 -0.30 20.40
N VAL A 204 -1.22 -1.34 21.24
CA VAL A 204 -1.42 -1.19 22.70
C VAL A 204 -0.09 -0.86 23.36
N ASN A 205 0.90 -1.74 23.17
CA ASN A 205 2.28 -1.57 23.58
C ASN A 205 3.18 -2.49 22.75
N ARG A 206 4.49 -2.21 22.72
CA ARG A 206 5.46 -2.99 21.95
C ARG A 206 5.59 -4.44 22.40
N GLN A 207 5.36 -4.74 23.68
CA GLN A 207 5.54 -6.08 24.23
C GLN A 207 4.43 -7.05 23.77
N THR A 208 3.22 -6.55 23.51
CA THR A 208 2.08 -7.38 23.05
C THR A 208 1.99 -7.50 21.54
N LEU A 209 2.67 -6.62 20.80
CA LEU A 209 2.60 -6.54 19.34
C LEU A 209 3.01 -7.83 18.62
N PRO A 210 4.09 -8.55 19.00
CA PRO A 210 4.40 -9.86 18.40
C PRO A 210 3.27 -10.88 18.58
N THR A 211 2.62 -10.89 19.74
CA THR A 211 1.49 -11.80 20.00
C THR A 211 0.29 -11.43 19.14
N GLN A 212 -0.06 -10.15 19.05
CA GLN A 212 -1.19 -9.69 18.23
C GLN A 212 -0.96 -9.97 16.74
N LEU A 213 0.26 -9.77 16.26
CA LEU A 213 0.62 -10.00 14.87
C LEU A 213 0.53 -11.49 14.50
N VAL A 214 1.08 -12.38 15.34
CA VAL A 214 0.96 -13.84 15.12
C VAL A 214 -0.49 -14.29 15.25
N GLN A 215 -1.26 -13.76 16.21
CA GLN A 215 -2.67 -14.09 16.33
C GLN A 215 -3.45 -13.67 15.07
N ALA A 216 -3.20 -12.46 14.55
CA ALA A 216 -3.83 -12.00 13.32
C ALA A 216 -3.46 -12.88 12.11
N LEU A 217 -2.21 -13.36 12.03
CA LEU A 217 -1.77 -14.31 11.01
C LEU A 217 -2.52 -15.65 11.08
N LEU A 218 -2.72 -16.17 12.30
CA LEU A 218 -3.45 -17.43 12.53
C LEU A 218 -4.96 -17.30 12.26
N ASP A 219 -5.52 -16.12 12.48
CA ASP A 219 -6.94 -15.83 12.18
C ASP A 219 -7.22 -15.83 10.66
N GLY A 220 -6.18 -15.69 9.82
CA GLY A 220 -6.27 -15.82 8.36
C GLY A 220 -6.22 -14.48 7.61
N PRO A 221 -6.32 -14.51 6.27
CA PRO A 221 -6.30 -13.31 5.44
C PRO A 221 -7.56 -12.46 5.64
N THR A 222 -7.51 -11.21 5.22
CA THR A 222 -8.70 -10.36 5.15
C THR A 222 -9.71 -10.92 4.17
N SER A 223 -10.96 -10.57 4.38
CA SER A 223 -12.09 -10.81 3.46
C SER A 223 -11.76 -10.41 2.02
N TRP A 224 -10.95 -9.35 1.83
CA TRP A 224 -10.46 -8.93 0.52
C TRP A 224 -9.62 -10.01 -0.17
N LEU A 225 -8.61 -10.60 0.48
CA LEU A 225 -7.76 -11.65 -0.14
C LEU A 225 -8.32 -13.07 -0.06
N ASN A 226 -9.48 -13.25 0.57
CA ASN A 226 -10.08 -14.58 0.72
C ASN A 226 -10.27 -15.27 -0.64
N GLY A 227 -9.93 -16.56 -0.71
CA GLY A 227 -9.99 -17.37 -1.93
C GLY A 227 -8.87 -17.13 -2.95
N ALA A 228 -8.00 -16.13 -2.73
CA ALA A 228 -6.86 -15.84 -3.61
C ALA A 228 -5.51 -16.31 -3.03
N VAL A 229 -5.47 -16.57 -1.73
CA VAL A 229 -4.28 -16.98 -0.98
C VAL A 229 -4.55 -18.19 -0.08
N HIS A 230 -3.48 -18.85 0.35
CA HIS A 230 -3.51 -20.00 1.24
C HIS A 230 -2.70 -19.74 2.51
N THR A 231 -3.23 -20.18 3.65
CA THR A 231 -2.48 -20.22 4.91
C THR A 231 -1.77 -21.56 5.06
N ALA A 232 -0.54 -21.54 5.58
CA ALA A 232 0.21 -22.75 5.93
C ALA A 232 -0.25 -23.39 7.25
N PHE A 233 -1.06 -22.66 8.03
CA PHE A 233 -1.55 -23.12 9.33
C PHE A 233 -2.82 -23.95 9.17
N PRO A 234 -2.84 -25.20 9.68
CA PRO A 234 -4.05 -26.01 9.73
C PRO A 234 -5.16 -25.31 10.53
N ALA A 235 -6.40 -25.55 10.13
CA ALA A 235 -7.58 -25.02 10.82
C ALA A 235 -7.56 -25.39 12.31
N GLY A 236 -7.90 -24.42 13.17
CA GLY A 236 -7.91 -24.60 14.63
C GLY A 236 -6.55 -24.40 15.32
N THR A 237 -5.46 -24.16 14.58
CA THR A 237 -4.16 -23.79 15.15
C THR A 237 -4.27 -22.48 15.95
N LYS A 238 -3.81 -22.50 17.19
CA LYS A 238 -3.80 -21.33 18.08
C LYS A 238 -2.44 -21.16 18.76
N LEU A 239 -2.19 -19.98 19.31
CA LEU A 239 -1.11 -19.78 20.27
C LEU A 239 -1.46 -20.47 21.60
N ARG A 240 -0.52 -21.25 22.18
CA ARG A 240 -0.65 -21.81 23.53
C ARG A 240 -0.40 -20.75 24.60
N HIS A 241 0.53 -19.84 24.31
CA HIS A 241 0.96 -18.76 25.17
C HIS A 241 1.23 -17.50 24.36
N ARG A 242 1.37 -16.35 25.04
CA ARG A 242 1.89 -15.13 24.41
C ARG A 242 3.26 -15.39 23.81
N VAL A 243 3.54 -14.77 22.67
CA VAL A 243 4.86 -14.84 22.02
C VAL A 243 5.90 -14.28 22.99
N GLN A 244 6.90 -15.10 23.33
CA GLN A 244 7.96 -14.72 24.27
C GLN A 244 9.12 -14.13 23.48
N VAL A 245 9.59 -12.94 23.84
CA VAL A 245 10.76 -12.32 23.22
C VAL A 245 11.87 -12.21 24.26
N ASP A 246 12.98 -12.91 24.03
CA ASP A 246 14.20 -12.84 24.84
C ASP A 246 15.40 -12.57 23.93
N LYS A 247 16.21 -11.55 24.24
CA LYS A 247 17.42 -11.16 23.47
C LYS A 247 17.20 -11.18 21.95
N GLU A 248 16.16 -10.50 21.48
CA GLU A 248 15.76 -10.41 20.06
C GLU A 248 15.28 -11.71 19.40
N VAL A 249 15.05 -12.77 20.21
CA VAL A 249 14.53 -14.07 19.76
C VAL A 249 13.07 -14.22 20.17
N ALA A 250 12.17 -14.29 19.18
CA ALA A 250 10.75 -14.58 19.41
C ALA A 250 10.48 -16.08 19.44
N THR A 251 9.87 -16.60 20.51
CA THR A 251 9.40 -17.98 20.60
C THR A 251 7.89 -18.02 20.41
N VAL A 252 7.45 -18.70 19.34
CA VAL A 252 6.05 -18.93 18.99
C VAL A 252 5.71 -20.37 19.35
N ASP A 253 4.81 -20.58 20.31
CA ASP A 253 4.34 -21.92 20.71
C ASP A 253 2.89 -22.12 20.28
N LEU A 254 2.69 -23.01 19.30
CA LEU A 254 1.41 -23.31 18.69
C LEU A 254 0.80 -24.59 19.28
N THR A 255 -0.52 -24.71 19.19
CA THR A 255 -1.25 -25.91 19.57
C THR A 255 -0.94 -27.09 18.64
N LYS A 256 -1.26 -28.32 19.08
CA LYS A 256 -0.94 -29.57 18.38
C LYS A 256 -1.49 -29.66 16.95
N GLU A 257 -2.55 -28.93 16.64
CA GLU A 257 -3.17 -28.87 15.31
C GLU A 257 -2.16 -28.44 14.23
N ALA A 258 -1.17 -27.61 14.61
CA ALA A 258 -0.10 -27.17 13.71
C ALA A 258 0.73 -28.35 13.14
N ARG A 259 0.75 -29.52 13.79
CA ARG A 259 1.50 -30.71 13.30
C ARG A 259 0.97 -31.25 11.98
N ALA A 260 -0.26 -30.93 11.61
CA ALA A 260 -0.83 -31.33 10.31
C ALA A 260 -0.32 -30.47 9.13
N GLY A 261 0.36 -29.36 9.41
CA GLY A 261 0.88 -28.42 8.41
C GLY A 261 2.36 -28.66 8.08
N SER A 262 2.83 -28.01 7.02
CA SER A 262 4.25 -28.00 6.67
C SER A 262 5.03 -27.04 7.57
N VAL A 263 6.02 -27.56 8.30
CA VAL A 263 6.89 -26.76 9.17
C VAL A 263 7.63 -25.69 8.36
N ASP A 264 8.05 -26.01 7.14
CA ASP A 264 8.76 -25.09 6.25
C ASP A 264 7.85 -23.93 5.82
N GLN A 265 6.62 -24.22 5.38
CA GLN A 265 5.68 -23.19 4.94
C GLN A 265 5.21 -22.31 6.12
N MET A 266 4.90 -22.91 7.28
CA MET A 266 4.60 -22.13 8.49
C MET A 266 5.79 -21.24 8.89
N SER A 267 7.02 -21.76 8.73
CA SER A 267 8.24 -21.00 9.02
C SER A 267 8.43 -19.81 8.08
N ALA A 268 8.24 -20.00 6.78
CA ALA A 268 8.30 -18.91 5.80
C ALA A 268 7.25 -17.83 6.12
N GLN A 269 6.01 -18.23 6.39
CA GLN A 269 4.91 -17.32 6.70
C GLN A 269 5.19 -16.49 7.96
N LEU A 270 5.63 -17.14 9.04
CA LEU A 270 6.02 -16.47 10.30
C LEU A 270 7.21 -15.54 10.11
N SER A 271 8.24 -16.00 9.40
CA SER A 271 9.46 -15.23 9.19
C SER A 271 9.18 -13.91 8.46
N TRP A 272 8.39 -13.97 7.39
CA TRP A 272 8.00 -12.78 6.61
C TRP A 272 7.03 -11.87 7.36
N THR A 273 6.13 -12.40 8.17
CA THR A 273 5.27 -11.56 9.00
C THR A 273 6.07 -10.87 10.11
N MET A 274 6.93 -11.59 10.84
CA MET A 274 7.66 -11.04 11.98
C MET A 274 8.85 -10.16 11.61
N ARG A 275 9.44 -10.26 10.39
CA ARG A 275 10.58 -9.41 9.98
C ARG A 275 10.30 -7.90 10.04
N GLN A 276 9.03 -7.51 10.09
CA GLN A 276 8.59 -6.12 10.19
C GLN A 276 8.78 -5.54 11.59
N LEU A 277 8.96 -6.39 12.61
CA LEU A 277 9.17 -6.00 14.00
C LEU A 277 10.67 -5.85 14.26
N SER A 278 11.14 -4.62 14.47
CA SER A 278 12.58 -4.35 14.47
C SER A 278 13.30 -4.95 15.68
N GLU A 279 12.59 -5.21 16.78
CA GLU A 279 13.10 -5.90 17.98
C GLU A 279 13.29 -7.42 17.81
N ILE A 280 12.78 -8.02 16.73
CA ILE A 280 12.92 -9.46 16.45
C ILE A 280 13.92 -9.66 15.33
N LYS A 281 15.06 -10.28 15.64
CA LYS A 281 16.08 -10.66 14.64
C LYS A 281 16.05 -12.13 14.30
N ARG A 282 15.67 -12.95 15.28
CA ARG A 282 15.54 -14.40 15.13
C ARG A 282 14.26 -14.89 15.77
N TRP A 283 13.83 -16.09 15.44
CA TRP A 283 12.63 -16.68 16.01
C TRP A 283 12.72 -18.20 16.09
N ARG A 284 11.87 -18.81 16.91
CA ARG A 284 11.79 -20.25 17.17
C ARG A 284 10.34 -20.71 17.16
N LEU A 285 10.08 -21.83 16.48
CA LEU A 285 8.79 -22.51 16.49
C LEU A 285 8.75 -23.60 17.55
N ARG A 286 7.64 -23.68 18.29
CA ARG A 286 7.25 -24.82 19.11
C ARG A 286 5.84 -25.27 18.73
N ILE A 287 5.61 -26.57 18.79
CA ILE A 287 4.30 -27.17 18.64
C ILE A 287 4.04 -28.09 19.83
N ASP A 288 3.03 -27.73 20.61
CA ASP A 288 2.73 -28.36 21.89
C ASP A 288 3.93 -28.37 22.86
N GLY A 289 4.65 -27.24 22.91
CA GLY A 289 5.81 -27.04 23.78
C GLY A 289 7.11 -27.67 23.26
N GLN A 290 7.04 -28.52 22.24
CA GLN A 290 8.22 -29.14 21.63
C GLN A 290 8.76 -28.27 20.51
N THR A 291 10.06 -27.99 20.51
CA THR A 291 10.71 -27.26 19.42
C THR A 291 10.70 -28.08 18.14
N VAL A 292 10.26 -27.45 17.06
CA VAL A 292 10.25 -28.02 15.71
C VAL A 292 11.11 -27.16 14.80
N THR A 293 11.73 -27.77 13.80
CA THR A 293 12.71 -27.12 12.94
C THR A 293 12.39 -27.43 11.49
N ALA A 294 12.46 -26.42 10.64
CA ALA A 294 12.32 -26.58 9.19
C ALA A 294 13.50 -27.38 8.60
N GLY A 295 13.27 -28.02 7.46
CA GLY A 295 14.31 -28.81 6.78
C GLY A 295 15.56 -27.97 6.49
N GLY A 296 16.74 -28.44 6.90
CA GLY A 296 18.01 -27.74 6.65
C GLY A 296 18.24 -26.47 7.47
N MET A 297 17.37 -26.15 8.44
CA MET A 297 17.47 -24.95 9.27
C MET A 297 17.93 -25.27 10.69
N GLU A 298 18.44 -24.25 11.39
CA GLU A 298 18.59 -24.31 12.85
C GLU A 298 17.25 -24.11 13.56
N SER A 299 17.14 -24.61 14.79
CA SER A 299 15.96 -24.41 15.65
C SER A 299 15.61 -22.93 15.89
N THR A 300 16.60 -22.04 15.78
CA THR A 300 16.43 -20.60 15.90
C THR A 300 16.77 -19.95 14.56
N GLN A 301 15.77 -19.45 13.84
CA GLN A 301 15.90 -19.01 12.46
C GLN A 301 15.99 -17.48 12.38
N PRO A 302 16.84 -16.88 11.53
CA PRO A 302 16.79 -15.44 11.29
C PRO A 302 15.50 -15.07 10.53
N VAL A 303 14.97 -13.87 10.76
CA VAL A 303 13.73 -13.41 10.10
C VAL A 303 13.86 -13.23 8.57
N HIS A 304 15.10 -13.20 8.07
CA HIS A 304 15.45 -13.15 6.64
C HIS A 304 15.86 -14.52 6.06
N ALA A 305 15.58 -15.63 6.74
CA ALA A 305 15.96 -16.96 6.25
C ALA A 305 15.20 -17.40 4.98
N TRP A 306 14.01 -16.85 4.76
CA TRP A 306 13.04 -17.36 3.77
C TRP A 306 12.90 -16.44 2.55
N GLU A 307 13.99 -15.79 2.11
CA GLU A 307 13.96 -14.88 0.95
C GLU A 307 13.56 -15.57 -0.37
N ALA A 308 13.69 -16.91 -0.46
CA ALA A 308 13.20 -17.69 -1.60
C ALA A 308 11.67 -17.58 -1.81
N ASN A 309 10.92 -17.24 -0.76
CA ASN A 309 9.47 -17.04 -0.79
C ASN A 309 9.06 -15.57 -0.99
N SER A 310 10.01 -14.68 -1.31
CA SER A 310 9.75 -13.25 -1.46
C SER A 310 8.59 -12.94 -2.39
N PRO A 311 7.67 -12.03 -2.01
CA PRO A 311 6.61 -11.54 -2.91
C PRO A 311 7.14 -10.86 -4.18
N ASP A 312 8.34 -10.29 -4.11
CA ASP A 312 9.03 -9.68 -5.25
C ASP A 312 9.70 -10.72 -6.16
N GLY A 313 9.65 -12.01 -5.78
CA GLY A 313 10.41 -13.08 -6.38
C GLY A 313 11.88 -13.06 -5.96
N GLN A 314 12.64 -14.05 -6.42
CA GLN A 314 14.08 -14.07 -6.20
C GLN A 314 14.75 -12.99 -7.04
N VAL A 315 15.45 -12.06 -6.38
CA VAL A 315 16.42 -11.20 -7.05
C VAL A 315 17.63 -12.10 -7.34
N PRO A 316 17.99 -12.38 -8.61
CA PRO A 316 19.13 -13.24 -8.89
C PRO A 316 20.40 -12.61 -8.29
N HIS A 317 20.93 -13.22 -7.23
CA HIS A 317 22.26 -12.89 -6.76
C HIS A 317 23.26 -13.47 -7.77
N GLY A 318 23.85 -12.60 -8.60
CA GLY A 318 25.12 -12.93 -9.27
C GLY A 318 25.18 -12.84 -10.79
N GLU A 319 24.09 -12.68 -11.56
CA GLU A 319 24.21 -12.50 -13.02
C GLU A 319 23.24 -11.44 -13.57
N SER A 320 23.82 -10.57 -14.40
CA SER A 320 23.37 -9.27 -14.86
C SER A 320 22.28 -9.32 -15.94
N HIS A 321 21.03 -9.57 -15.55
CA HIS A 321 19.89 -9.41 -16.48
C HIS A 321 18.74 -8.54 -15.93
N GLN A 322 19.05 -7.55 -15.08
CA GLN A 322 18.11 -6.44 -14.82
C GLN A 322 18.20 -5.35 -15.89
N ASN A 323 18.38 -5.74 -17.15
CA ASN A 323 18.34 -4.76 -18.22
C ASN A 323 16.90 -4.30 -18.40
N ALA A 324 16.69 -2.99 -18.33
CA ALA A 324 15.44 -2.40 -18.79
C ALA A 324 15.37 -2.54 -20.32
N TYR A 325 14.16 -2.69 -20.84
CA TYR A 325 13.88 -2.63 -22.26
C TYR A 325 13.24 -1.30 -22.60
N VAL A 326 13.53 -0.79 -23.78
CA VAL A 326 13.09 0.53 -24.26
C VAL A 326 12.78 0.45 -25.75
N VAL A 327 12.09 1.45 -26.27
CA VAL A 327 12.03 1.69 -27.71
C VAL A 327 13.08 2.75 -28.05
N GLY A 328 14.15 2.34 -28.72
CA GLY A 328 15.25 3.23 -29.10
C GLY A 328 14.86 4.22 -30.20
N GLN A 329 15.75 5.17 -30.51
CA GLN A 329 15.52 6.19 -31.55
C GLN A 329 15.25 5.60 -32.95
N SER A 330 15.76 4.39 -33.25
CA SER A 330 15.47 3.65 -34.48
C SER A 330 14.01 3.15 -34.58
N GLY A 331 13.27 3.22 -33.47
CA GLY A 331 11.92 2.69 -33.30
C GLY A 331 11.90 1.19 -33.03
N PHE A 332 13.04 0.56 -32.77
CA PHE A 332 13.14 -0.86 -32.43
C PHE A 332 13.16 -1.09 -30.91
N LEU A 333 12.62 -2.23 -30.48
CA LEU A 333 12.82 -2.76 -29.15
C LEU A 333 14.31 -2.98 -28.89
N GLY A 334 14.81 -2.29 -27.88
CA GLY A 334 16.18 -2.33 -27.41
C GLY A 334 16.28 -2.67 -25.93
N THR A 335 17.47 -3.08 -25.53
CA THR A 335 17.90 -3.19 -24.14
C THR A 335 18.62 -1.90 -23.74
N LEU A 336 18.43 -1.46 -22.50
CA LEU A 336 19.14 -0.33 -21.92
C LEU A 336 20.46 -0.85 -21.35
N GLU A 337 21.56 -0.45 -21.98
CA GLU A 337 22.91 -0.73 -21.50
C GLU A 337 23.57 0.58 -21.10
N SER A 338 23.74 0.75 -19.79
CA SER A 338 24.13 2.02 -19.17
C SER A 338 23.17 3.14 -19.56
N ASP A 339 23.59 4.03 -20.46
CA ASP A 339 22.82 5.20 -20.92
C ASP A 339 22.53 5.14 -22.43
N ARG A 340 22.57 3.94 -23.02
CA ARG A 340 22.34 3.71 -24.45
C ARG A 340 21.29 2.63 -24.67
N ALA A 341 20.38 2.90 -25.62
CA ALA A 341 19.43 1.91 -26.11
C ALA A 341 20.07 1.08 -27.23
N GLN A 342 20.35 -0.20 -26.96
CA GLN A 342 20.89 -1.13 -27.94
C GLN A 342 19.76 -1.97 -28.55
N PRO A 343 19.52 -1.96 -29.87
CA PRO A 343 18.49 -2.78 -30.49
C PRO A 343 18.73 -4.27 -30.22
N VAL A 344 17.69 -4.99 -29.76
CA VAL A 344 17.72 -6.45 -29.55
C VAL A 344 16.82 -7.17 -30.53
N VAL A 345 15.69 -6.57 -30.88
CA VAL A 345 14.77 -7.06 -31.92
C VAL A 345 14.74 -6.04 -33.05
N THR A 346 15.13 -6.45 -34.23
CA THR A 346 15.13 -5.63 -35.44
C THR A 346 14.04 -6.08 -36.42
N GLY A 347 13.81 -5.31 -37.48
CA GLY A 347 12.74 -5.59 -38.44
C GLY A 347 11.34 -5.25 -37.91
N ALA A 348 10.31 -5.80 -38.56
CA ALA A 348 8.92 -5.44 -38.28
C ALA A 348 8.51 -5.74 -36.83
N ALA A 349 8.97 -6.86 -36.25
CA ALA A 349 8.64 -7.21 -34.87
C ALA A 349 9.25 -6.30 -33.82
N GLY A 350 10.35 -5.63 -34.14
CA GLY A 350 10.96 -4.66 -33.24
C GLY A 350 10.19 -3.34 -33.17
N ARG A 351 9.33 -3.04 -34.15
CA ARG A 351 8.59 -1.77 -34.23
C ARG A 351 7.28 -1.83 -33.46
N LEU A 352 7.35 -1.51 -32.18
CA LEU A 352 6.20 -1.49 -31.27
C LEU A 352 6.31 -0.32 -30.29
N SER A 353 5.21 -0.02 -29.61
CA SER A 353 5.18 0.88 -28.44
C SER A 353 4.90 0.07 -27.17
N ARG A 354 5.19 0.65 -25.99
CA ARG A 354 4.92 0.01 -24.69
C ARG A 354 5.42 -1.45 -24.60
N PRO A 355 6.74 -1.71 -24.77
CA PRO A 355 7.28 -3.06 -24.75
C PRO A 355 7.11 -3.75 -23.40
N ALA A 356 6.88 -5.05 -23.43
CA ALA A 356 6.87 -5.91 -22.25
C ALA A 356 7.60 -7.23 -22.55
N VAL A 357 8.55 -7.59 -21.70
CA VAL A 357 9.35 -8.80 -21.85
C VAL A 357 8.94 -9.81 -20.78
N ALA A 358 8.73 -11.06 -21.19
CA ALA A 358 8.38 -12.13 -20.26
C ALA A 358 9.53 -12.36 -19.24
N PRO A 359 9.25 -12.73 -17.98
CA PRO A 359 10.26 -12.91 -16.94
C PRO A 359 11.36 -13.93 -17.27
N ASP A 360 11.09 -14.87 -18.18
CA ASP A 360 12.04 -15.88 -18.64
C ASP A 360 12.74 -15.53 -19.96
N TYR A 361 12.54 -14.31 -20.47
CA TYR A 361 13.17 -13.73 -21.66
C TYR A 361 12.89 -14.48 -22.97
N ARG A 362 11.90 -15.39 -23.00
CA ARG A 362 11.58 -16.19 -24.19
C ARG A 362 10.68 -15.48 -25.19
N GLU A 363 9.87 -14.55 -24.71
CA GLU A 363 8.88 -13.83 -25.50
C GLU A 363 8.86 -12.34 -25.13
N PHE A 364 8.44 -11.52 -26.09
CA PHE A 364 8.06 -10.13 -25.85
C PHE A 364 6.68 -9.85 -26.41
N ALA A 365 6.08 -8.80 -25.88
CA ALA A 365 4.85 -8.19 -26.36
C ALA A 365 5.01 -6.68 -26.45
N GLY A 366 4.10 -6.05 -27.17
CA GLY A 366 3.97 -4.60 -27.24
C GLY A 366 2.70 -4.23 -27.97
N LEU A 367 2.54 -2.94 -28.23
CA LEU A 367 1.38 -2.39 -28.90
C LEU A 367 1.75 -1.87 -30.28
N SER A 368 0.78 -1.88 -31.21
CA SER A 368 0.86 -1.07 -32.43
C SER A 368 1.05 0.42 -32.08
N PRO A 369 1.50 1.28 -33.02
CA PRO A 369 1.61 2.72 -32.77
C PRO A 369 0.28 3.39 -32.37
N SER A 370 -0.85 2.87 -32.85
CA SER A 370 -2.21 3.29 -32.49
C SER A 370 -2.75 2.62 -31.21
N ALA A 371 -2.02 1.67 -30.62
CA ALA A 371 -2.44 0.90 -29.45
C ALA A 371 -3.76 0.12 -29.63
N ASP A 372 -4.17 -0.15 -30.86
CA ASP A 372 -5.35 -0.95 -31.24
C ASP A 372 -5.04 -2.43 -31.49
N GLN A 373 -3.76 -2.81 -31.43
CA GLN A 373 -3.32 -4.20 -31.55
C GLN A 373 -2.31 -4.55 -30.47
N VAL A 374 -2.42 -5.77 -29.96
CA VAL A 374 -1.38 -6.39 -29.13
C VAL A 374 -0.53 -7.27 -30.03
N LEU A 375 0.77 -6.97 -30.10
CA LEU A 375 1.75 -7.71 -30.89
C LEU A 375 2.60 -8.58 -29.97
N VAL A 376 2.96 -9.78 -30.43
CA VAL A 376 3.83 -10.71 -29.72
C VAL A 376 4.91 -11.26 -30.64
N GLY A 377 6.08 -11.59 -30.08
CA GLY A 377 7.20 -12.13 -30.83
C GLY A 377 8.14 -12.99 -29.99
N ALA A 378 8.84 -13.88 -30.68
CA ALA A 378 9.89 -14.75 -30.15
C ALA A 378 10.82 -15.20 -31.28
N PRO A 379 12.12 -15.43 -31.02
CA PRO A 379 12.83 -15.17 -29.76
C PRO A 379 13.01 -13.66 -29.47
N LEU A 380 13.50 -13.30 -28.29
CA LEU A 380 13.75 -11.89 -27.86
C LEU A 380 14.94 -11.22 -28.60
N THR A 381 15.59 -11.93 -29.51
CA THR A 381 16.75 -11.42 -30.26
C THR A 381 16.60 -11.65 -31.77
N GLY A 382 17.25 -10.82 -32.57
CA GLY A 382 17.28 -10.97 -34.03
C GLY A 382 16.11 -10.28 -34.72
N ALA A 383 15.57 -10.90 -35.77
CA ALA A 383 14.48 -10.34 -36.59
C ALA A 383 13.28 -11.32 -36.69
N PRO A 384 12.64 -11.66 -35.57
CA PRO A 384 11.46 -12.54 -35.57
C PRO A 384 10.29 -11.89 -36.34
N THR A 385 9.35 -12.71 -36.76
CA THR A 385 8.09 -12.23 -37.37
C THR A 385 7.10 -11.86 -36.27
N PRO A 386 6.51 -10.64 -36.27
CA PRO A 386 5.50 -10.29 -35.28
C PRO A 386 4.22 -11.07 -35.54
N ARG A 387 3.49 -11.40 -34.48
CA ARG A 387 2.13 -11.93 -34.57
C ARG A 387 1.18 -10.97 -33.87
N VAL A 388 0.09 -10.62 -34.55
CA VAL A 388 -1.02 -9.92 -33.93
C VAL A 388 -1.76 -10.92 -33.04
N LEU A 389 -1.76 -10.67 -31.73
CA LEU A 389 -2.44 -11.50 -30.74
C LEU A 389 -3.91 -11.08 -30.57
N LEU A 390 -4.16 -9.77 -30.49
CA LEU A 390 -5.48 -9.19 -30.28
C LEU A 390 -5.64 -7.96 -31.17
N ASN A 391 -6.86 -7.75 -31.66
CA ASN A 391 -7.32 -6.50 -32.27
C ASN A 391 -8.39 -5.91 -31.36
N ALA A 392 -8.29 -4.60 -31.10
CA ALA A 392 -9.28 -3.89 -30.33
C ALA A 392 -10.58 -3.78 -31.15
N GLN A 393 -11.70 -3.73 -30.44
CA GLN A 393 -12.95 -3.29 -31.01
C GLN A 393 -12.85 -1.84 -31.47
N GLU A 394 -13.77 -1.41 -32.33
CA GLU A 394 -13.84 -0.03 -32.80
C GLU A 394 -13.83 0.96 -31.62
N GLY A 395 -12.93 1.96 -31.70
CA GLY A 395 -12.71 2.97 -30.66
C GLY A 395 -11.96 2.49 -29.42
N GLY A 396 -11.64 1.20 -29.32
CA GLY A 396 -10.88 0.61 -28.22
C GLY A 396 -9.37 0.80 -28.37
N ARG A 397 -8.67 0.83 -27.23
CA ARG A 397 -7.21 0.78 -27.15
C ARG A 397 -6.77 -0.17 -26.05
N PHE A 398 -5.60 -0.76 -26.19
CA PHE A 398 -5.00 -1.60 -25.16
C PHE A 398 -4.10 -0.81 -24.22
N THR A 399 -4.11 -1.18 -22.94
CA THR A 399 -3.07 -0.78 -21.99
C THR A 399 -1.73 -1.42 -22.35
N ALA A 400 -0.62 -0.89 -21.81
CA ALA A 400 0.66 -1.58 -21.91
C ALA A 400 0.53 -3.04 -21.39
N PRO A 401 1.04 -4.06 -22.12
CA PRO A 401 1.00 -5.45 -21.65
C PRO A 401 1.87 -5.66 -20.41
N THR A 402 1.54 -6.66 -19.60
CA THR A 402 2.30 -7.05 -18.39
C THR A 402 2.31 -8.58 -18.27
N TRP A 403 3.34 -9.14 -17.64
CA TRP A 403 3.55 -10.58 -17.50
C TRP A 403 3.57 -11.00 -16.04
N SER A 404 2.75 -11.97 -15.65
CA SER A 404 2.96 -12.63 -14.36
C SER A 404 4.17 -13.57 -14.40
N ARG A 405 4.65 -13.95 -13.21
CA ARG A 405 5.82 -14.81 -13.02
C ARG A 405 5.77 -16.14 -13.77
N ASP A 406 4.57 -16.69 -13.94
CA ASP A 406 4.29 -17.93 -14.67
C ASP A 406 4.34 -17.78 -16.22
N GLY A 407 4.64 -16.58 -16.73
CA GLY A 407 4.67 -16.28 -18.16
C GLY A 407 3.30 -16.07 -18.78
N THR A 408 2.26 -15.82 -17.98
CA THR A 408 0.95 -15.39 -18.48
C THR A 408 0.98 -13.91 -18.87
N LEU A 409 0.55 -13.58 -20.09
CA LEU A 409 0.42 -12.20 -20.58
C LEU A 409 -0.96 -11.65 -20.20
N TRP A 410 -0.99 -10.41 -19.72
CA TRP A 410 -2.19 -9.67 -19.36
C TRP A 410 -2.23 -8.34 -20.07
N VAL A 411 -3.43 -7.96 -20.52
CA VAL A 411 -3.67 -6.68 -21.19
C VAL A 411 -5.13 -6.29 -21.03
N VAL A 412 -5.41 -5.00 -20.81
CA VAL A 412 -6.78 -4.49 -20.76
C VAL A 412 -7.09 -3.78 -22.07
N GLU A 413 -8.17 -4.18 -22.72
CA GLU A 413 -8.82 -3.39 -23.77
C GLU A 413 -9.73 -2.36 -23.10
N SER A 414 -9.59 -1.09 -23.44
CA SER A 414 -10.36 -0.01 -22.81
C SER A 414 -10.96 0.94 -23.85
N LYS A 415 -12.16 1.39 -23.54
CA LYS A 415 -12.89 2.53 -24.12
C LYS A 415 -13.15 3.54 -23.01
N LYS A 416 -13.89 4.62 -23.33
CA LYS A 416 -14.21 5.69 -22.38
C LYS A 416 -15.00 5.21 -21.15
N ASP A 417 -15.93 4.28 -21.34
CA ASP A 417 -16.84 3.83 -20.28
C ASP A 417 -16.92 2.30 -20.18
N GLU A 418 -16.06 1.58 -20.90
CA GLU A 418 -16.04 0.11 -20.95
C GLU A 418 -14.61 -0.43 -20.97
N SER A 419 -14.38 -1.60 -20.38
CA SER A 419 -13.11 -2.30 -20.50
C SER A 419 -13.24 -3.83 -20.39
N TRP A 420 -12.26 -4.54 -20.94
CA TRP A 420 -12.15 -6.00 -20.89
C TRP A 420 -10.73 -6.42 -20.56
N LEU A 421 -10.57 -7.28 -19.55
CA LEU A 421 -9.29 -7.90 -19.24
C LEU A 421 -9.08 -9.16 -20.10
N TRP A 422 -8.01 -9.16 -20.88
CA TRP A 422 -7.54 -10.28 -21.68
C TRP A 422 -6.30 -10.93 -21.05
N VAL A 423 -6.29 -12.26 -21.07
CA VAL A 423 -5.24 -13.08 -20.45
C VAL A 423 -4.81 -14.18 -21.39
N ARG A 424 -3.50 -14.38 -21.53
CA ARG A 424 -2.94 -15.38 -22.43
C ARG A 424 -1.83 -16.16 -21.73
N ARG A 425 -2.15 -17.40 -21.33
CA ARG A 425 -1.14 -18.37 -20.91
C ARG A 425 -0.28 -18.77 -22.11
N ARG A 426 1.00 -19.04 -21.87
CA ARG A 426 1.92 -19.45 -22.94
C ARG A 426 1.41 -20.70 -23.68
N GLY A 427 1.50 -20.66 -25.01
CA GLY A 427 1.05 -21.76 -25.88
C GLY A 427 -0.48 -21.97 -25.92
N LYS A 428 -1.27 -21.09 -25.29
CA LYS A 428 -2.74 -21.11 -25.33
C LYS A 428 -3.27 -19.85 -26.01
N PRO A 429 -4.48 -19.91 -26.61
CA PRO A 429 -5.12 -18.71 -27.12
C PRO A 429 -5.45 -17.72 -25.99
N PRO A 430 -5.54 -16.41 -26.29
CA PRO A 430 -6.02 -15.43 -25.32
C PRO A 430 -7.48 -15.67 -24.96
N VAL A 431 -7.83 -15.46 -23.69
CA VAL A 431 -9.19 -15.55 -23.16
C VAL A 431 -9.54 -14.29 -22.39
N ARG A 432 -10.82 -13.95 -22.30
CA ARG A 432 -11.29 -12.87 -21.42
C ARG A 432 -11.44 -13.39 -20.00
N ALA A 433 -11.14 -12.53 -19.01
CA ALA A 433 -11.51 -12.80 -17.63
C ALA A 433 -13.03 -12.98 -17.53
N ALA A 434 -13.48 -13.98 -16.78
CA ALA A 434 -14.91 -14.29 -16.65
C ALA A 434 -15.63 -13.21 -15.84
N HIS A 435 -14.96 -12.70 -14.80
CA HIS A 435 -15.39 -11.52 -14.06
C HIS A 435 -14.27 -10.47 -14.07
N TRP A 436 -14.65 -9.24 -14.42
CA TRP A 436 -13.79 -8.07 -14.45
C TRP A 436 -14.48 -6.89 -13.77
N GLY A 437 -14.01 -6.55 -12.56
CA GLY A 437 -14.65 -5.55 -11.70
C GLY A 437 -14.62 -4.11 -12.23
N LEU A 438 -13.95 -3.84 -13.35
CA LEU A 438 -13.87 -2.52 -13.98
C LEU A 438 -14.52 -2.47 -15.37
N GLY A 439 -15.37 -3.45 -15.70
CA GLY A 439 -15.97 -3.57 -17.04
C GLY A 439 -16.73 -2.34 -17.54
N GLY A 440 -17.26 -1.50 -16.64
CA GLY A 440 -17.93 -0.24 -16.94
C GLY A 440 -17.09 1.02 -16.68
N ARG A 441 -15.77 0.94 -16.87
CA ARG A 441 -14.81 2.03 -16.58
C ARG A 441 -13.72 2.08 -17.64
N GLU A 442 -13.23 3.29 -17.95
CA GLU A 442 -11.95 3.48 -18.64
C GLU A 442 -10.79 3.04 -17.74
N VAL A 443 -9.89 2.23 -18.29
CA VAL A 443 -8.66 1.76 -17.66
C VAL A 443 -7.47 2.26 -18.46
N ARG A 444 -6.59 3.02 -17.83
CA ARG A 444 -5.42 3.66 -18.45
C ARG A 444 -4.14 2.86 -18.30
N ALA A 445 -3.99 2.14 -17.19
CA ALA A 445 -2.84 1.29 -16.91
C ALA A 445 -3.27 0.08 -16.08
N PHE A 446 -2.65 -1.07 -16.33
CA PHE A 446 -2.82 -2.31 -15.60
C PHE A 446 -1.45 -2.99 -15.45
N ARG A 447 -1.07 -3.38 -14.23
CA ARG A 447 0.19 -4.08 -13.92
C ARG A 447 -0.05 -5.18 -12.90
N VAL A 448 0.33 -6.41 -13.22
CA VAL A 448 0.23 -7.53 -12.27
C VAL A 448 1.42 -7.48 -11.30
N ALA A 449 1.16 -7.75 -10.03
CA ALA A 449 2.22 -7.88 -9.03
C ALA A 449 3.04 -9.14 -9.28
N ARG A 450 4.30 -9.16 -8.83
CA ARG A 450 5.17 -10.34 -8.96
C ARG A 450 4.67 -11.55 -8.17
N ASP A 451 3.83 -11.31 -7.16
CA ASP A 451 3.13 -12.34 -6.39
C ASP A 451 1.98 -13.03 -7.15
N GLY A 452 1.56 -12.49 -8.31
CA GLY A 452 0.53 -13.07 -9.17
C GLY A 452 -0.91 -13.02 -8.64
N VAL A 453 -1.12 -12.45 -7.44
CA VAL A 453 -2.42 -12.37 -6.76
C VAL A 453 -2.95 -10.94 -6.70
N ARG A 454 -2.08 -9.94 -6.79
CA ARG A 454 -2.47 -8.52 -6.76
C ARG A 454 -2.26 -7.84 -8.11
N ALA A 455 -3.06 -6.82 -8.40
CA ALA A 455 -2.92 -5.99 -9.60
C ALA A 455 -3.04 -4.51 -9.27
N ALA A 456 -2.22 -3.68 -9.89
CA ALA A 456 -2.28 -2.22 -9.80
C ALA A 456 -2.93 -1.66 -11.06
N VAL A 457 -3.87 -0.75 -10.89
CA VAL A 457 -4.68 -0.23 -12.00
C VAL A 457 -4.85 1.28 -11.87
N ILE A 458 -4.80 1.98 -13.01
CA ILE A 458 -5.29 3.36 -13.11
C ILE A 458 -6.63 3.30 -13.84
N ALA A 459 -7.71 3.62 -13.14
CA ALA A 459 -9.07 3.62 -13.70
C ALA A 459 -9.76 4.97 -13.50
N HIS A 460 -10.63 5.35 -14.43
CA HIS A 460 -11.40 6.58 -14.34
C HIS A 460 -12.61 6.37 -13.41
N ILE A 461 -12.52 6.87 -12.18
CA ILE A 461 -13.52 6.70 -11.11
C ILE A 461 -13.86 8.10 -10.58
N ASP A 462 -15.14 8.40 -10.41
CA ASP A 462 -15.64 9.71 -9.96
C ASP A 462 -15.07 10.89 -10.76
N GLY A 463 -15.00 10.72 -12.09
CA GLY A 463 -14.55 11.76 -13.01
C GLY A 463 -13.04 12.03 -13.03
N ARG A 464 -12.22 11.19 -12.37
CA ARG A 464 -10.75 11.33 -12.38
C ARG A 464 -10.02 9.98 -12.47
N PRO A 465 -8.80 9.93 -13.01
CA PRO A 465 -7.95 8.73 -12.94
C PRO A 465 -7.48 8.49 -11.51
N GLN A 466 -7.75 7.31 -10.96
CA GLN A 466 -7.38 6.93 -9.60
C GLN A 466 -6.55 5.63 -9.62
N VAL A 467 -5.54 5.56 -8.73
CA VAL A 467 -4.75 4.34 -8.51
C VAL A 467 -5.53 3.39 -7.61
N GLN A 468 -5.74 2.17 -8.09
CA GLN A 468 -6.48 1.10 -7.42
C GLN A 468 -5.60 -0.15 -7.26
N LEU A 469 -5.79 -0.87 -6.16
CA LEU A 469 -5.26 -2.20 -5.92
C LEU A 469 -6.39 -3.22 -6.08
N GLY A 470 -6.25 -4.15 -7.01
CA GLY A 470 -7.19 -5.24 -7.25
C GLY A 470 -6.63 -6.61 -6.85
N ARG A 471 -7.54 -7.57 -6.75
CA ARG A 471 -7.25 -8.98 -6.47
C ARG A 471 -7.46 -9.82 -7.74
N ILE A 472 -6.54 -10.75 -7.96
CA ILE A 472 -6.62 -11.81 -8.95
C ILE A 472 -6.92 -13.11 -8.20
N ALA A 473 -8.06 -13.73 -8.48
CA ALA A 473 -8.49 -14.98 -7.90
C ALA A 473 -9.05 -15.92 -8.97
N TYR A 474 -9.19 -17.19 -8.63
CA TYR A 474 -9.85 -18.18 -9.46
C TYR A 474 -11.06 -18.70 -8.72
N ALA A 475 -12.23 -18.68 -9.36
CA ALA A 475 -13.41 -19.33 -8.82
C ALA A 475 -13.20 -20.86 -8.80
N PRO A 476 -14.00 -21.62 -8.03
CA PRO A 476 -13.87 -23.08 -7.95
C PRO A 476 -13.90 -23.81 -9.30
N GLY A 477 -14.60 -23.27 -10.30
CA GLY A 477 -14.63 -23.79 -11.68
C GLY A 477 -13.39 -23.44 -12.53
N GLY A 478 -12.37 -22.80 -11.94
CA GLY A 478 -11.15 -22.34 -12.61
C GLY A 478 -11.32 -21.06 -13.42
N SER A 479 -12.50 -20.44 -13.40
CA SER A 479 -12.74 -19.17 -14.09
C SER A 479 -12.05 -18.01 -13.36
N LEU A 480 -11.38 -17.16 -14.13
CA LEU A 480 -10.64 -16.02 -13.60
C LEU A 480 -11.59 -14.90 -13.12
N ASP A 481 -11.40 -14.49 -11.87
CA ASP A 481 -12.02 -13.34 -11.23
C ASP A 481 -10.95 -12.29 -10.94
N VAL A 482 -11.06 -11.10 -11.56
CA VAL A 482 -10.20 -9.97 -11.23
C VAL A 482 -11.06 -8.77 -10.85
N GLY A 483 -10.95 -8.34 -9.60
CA GLY A 483 -11.92 -7.43 -9.01
C GLY A 483 -11.54 -6.93 -7.62
N SER A 484 -12.58 -6.55 -6.87
CA SER A 484 -12.47 -5.99 -5.51
C SER A 484 -11.46 -4.86 -5.42
N PHE A 485 -11.54 -3.90 -6.34
CA PHE A 485 -10.59 -2.79 -6.40
C PHE A 485 -10.73 -1.86 -5.20
N LEU A 486 -9.61 -1.59 -4.53
CA LEU A 486 -9.52 -0.68 -3.39
C LEU A 486 -8.67 0.54 -3.76
N PRO A 487 -9.10 1.77 -3.41
CA PRO A 487 -8.28 2.97 -3.63
C PRO A 487 -7.05 2.92 -2.73
N VAL A 488 -5.88 3.28 -3.28
CA VAL A 488 -4.61 3.24 -2.52
C VAL A 488 -4.32 4.58 -1.85
N SER A 489 -4.44 5.68 -2.59
CA SER A 489 -4.27 7.04 -2.07
C SER A 489 -5.13 8.04 -2.86
N SER A 490 -5.60 9.08 -2.18
CA SER A 490 -6.39 10.17 -2.75
C SER A 490 -5.58 11.47 -2.92
N GLU A 491 -4.28 11.46 -2.63
CA GLU A 491 -3.43 12.66 -2.70
C GLU A 491 -3.14 13.12 -4.14
N LEU A 492 -3.20 12.19 -5.09
CA LEU A 492 -3.10 12.49 -6.52
C LEU A 492 -4.46 12.90 -7.09
N GLN A 493 -4.49 14.02 -7.81
CA GLN A 493 -5.65 14.46 -8.59
C GLN A 493 -5.74 13.76 -9.94
N ASP A 494 -4.59 13.31 -10.45
CA ASP A 494 -4.46 12.66 -11.75
C ASP A 494 -3.31 11.64 -11.69
N ALA A 495 -3.46 10.56 -12.43
CA ALA A 495 -2.49 9.47 -12.53
C ALA A 495 -2.31 9.07 -14.00
N VAL A 496 -1.06 8.99 -14.44
CA VAL A 496 -0.68 8.84 -15.85
C VAL A 496 -0.20 7.43 -16.16
N ASP A 497 0.73 6.91 -15.35
CA ASP A 497 1.29 5.56 -15.49
C ASP A 497 1.79 5.09 -14.12
N LEU A 498 1.92 3.78 -13.95
CA LEU A 498 2.43 3.19 -12.71
C LEU A 498 3.24 1.91 -12.98
N ALA A 499 4.11 1.60 -12.02
CA ALA A 499 4.85 0.35 -11.96
C ALA A 499 5.02 -0.10 -10.50
N TRP A 500 5.15 -1.41 -10.29
CA TRP A 500 5.51 -1.96 -8.98
C TRP A 500 6.98 -1.67 -8.70
N ARG A 501 7.25 -0.85 -7.67
CA ARG A 501 8.63 -0.62 -7.20
C ARG A 501 9.13 -1.84 -6.44
N ASP A 502 8.28 -2.33 -5.55
CA ASP A 502 8.42 -3.54 -4.74
C ASP A 502 7.01 -3.99 -4.36
N TYR A 503 6.91 -5.06 -3.57
CA TYR A 503 5.62 -5.65 -3.18
C TYR A 503 4.72 -4.73 -2.35
N ASN A 504 5.24 -3.63 -1.80
CA ASN A 504 4.52 -2.73 -0.91
C ASN A 504 4.44 -1.28 -1.42
N THR A 505 5.06 -0.99 -2.57
CA THR A 505 5.21 0.38 -3.06
C THR A 505 5.00 0.45 -4.57
N PHE A 506 4.21 1.42 -5.01
CA PHE A 506 4.15 1.82 -6.43
C PHE A 506 5.11 2.96 -6.72
N ALA A 507 5.71 2.93 -7.91
CA ALA A 507 6.21 4.13 -8.56
C ALA A 507 5.11 4.65 -9.49
N VAL A 508 4.66 5.89 -9.28
CA VAL A 508 3.50 6.47 -9.99
C VAL A 508 3.89 7.79 -10.62
N LEU A 509 3.49 8.01 -11.87
CA LEU A 509 3.45 9.35 -12.46
C LEU A 509 2.07 9.95 -12.27
N GLY A 510 2.00 11.14 -11.69
CA GLY A 510 0.73 11.81 -11.44
C GLY A 510 0.90 13.27 -11.08
N ARG A 511 -0.21 13.91 -10.71
CA ARG A 511 -0.24 15.32 -10.27
C ARG A 511 -0.90 15.39 -8.90
N ALA A 512 -0.16 15.79 -7.87
CA ALA A 512 -0.77 16.07 -6.57
C ALA A 512 -1.47 17.43 -6.59
N LYS A 513 -2.35 17.69 -5.62
CA LYS A 513 -3.15 18.93 -5.55
C LYS A 513 -2.33 20.24 -5.55
N ARG A 514 -1.08 20.17 -5.08
CA ARG A 514 -0.18 21.34 -4.98
C ARG A 514 0.70 21.53 -6.23
N ASP A 515 0.69 20.56 -7.14
CA ASP A 515 1.58 20.55 -8.30
C ASP A 515 0.83 20.96 -9.57
N SER A 516 1.49 21.77 -10.40
CA SER A 516 0.98 22.16 -11.72
C SER A 516 1.43 21.21 -12.83
N GLN A 517 2.40 20.33 -12.56
CA GLN A 517 3.02 19.42 -13.53
C GLN A 517 2.92 17.97 -13.06
N THR A 518 2.96 17.04 -14.02
CA THR A 518 3.07 15.60 -13.72
C THR A 518 4.47 15.31 -13.18
N LEU A 519 4.55 14.70 -12.01
CA LEU A 519 5.79 14.33 -11.32
C LEU A 519 5.76 12.85 -10.93
N PRO A 520 6.93 12.22 -10.72
CA PRO A 520 7.02 10.88 -10.19
C PRO A 520 6.92 10.88 -8.65
N PHE A 521 6.20 9.89 -8.12
CA PHE A 521 5.98 9.66 -6.70
C PHE A 521 6.21 8.19 -6.34
N LEU A 522 6.65 7.95 -5.12
CA LEU A 522 6.50 6.67 -4.44
C LEU A 522 5.18 6.67 -3.66
N MET A 523 4.36 5.66 -3.88
CA MET A 523 3.05 5.50 -3.25
C MET A 523 3.03 4.19 -2.47
N PRO A 524 3.13 4.23 -1.13
CA PRO A 524 2.97 3.05 -0.29
C PRO A 524 1.56 2.46 -0.40
N ILE A 525 1.47 1.14 -0.55
CA ILE A 525 0.19 0.42 -0.62
C ILE A 525 -0.55 0.44 0.72
N SER A 526 0.18 0.70 1.82
CA SER A 526 -0.38 0.88 3.16
C SER A 526 -1.35 2.06 3.28
N GLY A 527 -1.44 2.93 2.27
CA GLY A 527 -2.22 4.17 2.30
C GLY A 527 -1.53 5.32 3.04
N SER A 528 -0.25 5.14 3.39
CA SER A 528 0.60 6.20 3.94
C SER A 528 0.86 7.30 2.91
N ALA A 529 1.35 8.45 3.38
CA ALA A 529 1.58 9.61 2.52
C ALA A 529 2.50 9.30 1.33
N ILE A 530 2.15 9.82 0.15
CA ILE A 530 3.01 9.70 -1.03
C ILE A 530 4.28 10.54 -0.88
N THR A 531 5.39 10.07 -1.44
CA THR A 531 6.68 10.79 -1.39
C THR A 531 7.11 11.18 -2.81
N SER A 532 7.47 12.44 -3.01
CA SER A 532 8.01 12.92 -4.29
C SER A 532 9.35 12.24 -4.61
N LEU A 533 9.58 11.92 -5.87
CA LEU A 533 10.78 11.21 -6.33
C LEU A 533 11.65 12.06 -7.26
N GLY A 534 12.88 12.29 -6.83
CA GLY A 534 13.92 13.02 -7.51
C GLY A 534 13.66 14.52 -7.61
N VAL A 535 14.63 15.24 -8.18
CA VAL A 535 14.57 16.70 -8.37
C VAL A 535 15.06 17.09 -9.76
N GLY A 536 14.77 18.32 -10.17
CA GLY A 536 15.17 18.86 -11.47
C GLY A 536 14.09 18.68 -12.55
N SER A 537 14.37 19.22 -13.73
CA SER A 537 13.42 19.21 -14.85
C SER A 537 13.39 17.84 -15.52
N LEU A 538 12.17 17.30 -15.69
CA LEU A 538 11.92 16.07 -16.43
C LEU A 538 11.27 16.32 -17.79
N GLY A 539 10.93 17.55 -18.19
CA GLY A 539 10.10 17.79 -19.37
C GLY A 539 8.66 17.34 -19.14
N GLU A 540 8.09 16.54 -20.05
CA GLU A 540 6.76 15.96 -19.95
C GLU A 540 6.82 14.44 -19.70
N PRO A 541 6.85 13.97 -18.44
CA PRO A 541 6.83 12.54 -18.12
C PRO A 541 5.60 11.85 -18.70
N ARG A 542 5.81 10.71 -19.37
CA ARG A 542 4.74 9.92 -20.01
C ARG A 542 4.64 8.50 -19.49
N THR A 543 5.77 7.91 -19.10
CA THR A 543 5.86 6.49 -18.74
C THR A 543 6.83 6.30 -17.58
N ILE A 544 6.56 5.29 -16.75
CA ILE A 544 7.40 4.96 -15.60
C ILE A 544 7.63 3.44 -15.54
N ALA A 545 8.88 3.06 -15.27
CA ALA A 545 9.27 1.69 -15.01
C ALA A 545 9.99 1.58 -13.69
N ALA A 546 9.65 0.54 -12.94
CA ALA A 546 10.28 0.19 -11.70
C ALA A 546 10.29 -1.34 -11.55
N ALA A 547 11.26 -1.84 -10.81
CA ALA A 547 11.33 -3.22 -10.38
C ALA A 547 12.11 -3.28 -9.05
N PRO A 548 11.96 -4.37 -8.27
CA PRO A 548 12.69 -4.56 -7.02
C PRO A 548 14.21 -4.48 -7.25
N GLY A 549 14.88 -3.61 -6.50
CA GLY A 549 16.33 -3.39 -6.60
C GLY A 549 16.81 -2.60 -7.83
N ALA A 550 15.97 -2.40 -8.85
CA ALA A 550 16.34 -1.68 -10.07
C ALA A 550 16.34 -0.15 -9.90
N PRO A 551 16.99 0.65 -10.75
CA PRO A 551 16.70 2.07 -10.83
C PRO A 551 15.27 2.34 -11.32
N ILE A 552 14.64 3.44 -10.87
CA ILE A 552 13.38 3.90 -11.48
C ILE A 552 13.72 4.66 -12.77
N LEU A 553 12.99 4.35 -13.85
CA LEU A 553 13.16 4.96 -15.16
C LEU A 553 11.91 5.74 -15.57
N ILE A 554 12.11 6.93 -16.13
CA ILE A 554 11.03 7.79 -16.64
C ILE A 554 11.22 7.97 -18.14
N GLY A 555 10.25 7.53 -18.94
CA GLY A 555 10.17 7.95 -20.34
C GLY A 555 9.46 9.29 -20.42
N THR A 556 10.14 10.29 -20.97
CA THR A 556 9.68 11.67 -21.03
C THR A 556 9.86 12.26 -22.42
N ARG A 557 9.14 13.36 -22.69
CA ARG A 557 9.36 14.19 -23.87
C ARG A 557 9.88 15.56 -23.46
N SER A 558 11.00 15.99 -24.04
CA SER A 558 11.60 17.30 -23.81
C SER A 558 12.06 17.92 -25.12
N SER A 559 11.67 19.17 -25.39
CA SER A 559 11.97 19.89 -26.64
C SER A 559 11.67 19.06 -27.90
N GLY A 560 10.53 18.35 -27.89
CA GLY A 560 10.07 17.52 -29.00
C GLY A 560 10.71 16.14 -29.12
N LYS A 561 11.75 15.82 -28.32
CA LYS A 561 12.49 14.56 -28.35
C LYS A 561 12.11 13.65 -27.19
N ASP A 562 12.02 12.35 -27.46
CA ASP A 562 11.82 11.34 -26.43
C ASP A 562 13.15 11.00 -25.75
N GLN A 563 13.13 10.93 -24.41
CA GLN A 563 14.27 10.54 -23.59
C GLN A 563 13.85 9.60 -22.47
N VAL A 564 14.74 8.69 -22.08
CA VAL A 564 14.65 7.93 -20.84
C VAL A 564 15.57 8.55 -19.81
N CYS A 565 14.98 8.89 -18.66
CA CYS A 565 15.66 9.45 -17.52
C CYS A 565 15.79 8.44 -16.39
N ARG A 566 16.85 8.59 -15.60
CA ARG A 566 17.08 7.86 -14.35
C ARG A 566 17.60 8.81 -13.29
N GLN A 567 17.50 8.41 -12.03
CA GLN A 567 18.17 9.13 -10.95
C GLN A 567 19.68 8.96 -11.05
N ARG A 568 20.44 10.03 -10.78
CA ARG A 568 21.91 9.96 -10.67
C ARG A 568 22.37 8.98 -9.58
N ALA A 569 21.69 8.98 -8.43
CA ALA A 569 21.90 8.07 -7.31
C ALA A 569 20.55 7.42 -6.91
N PRO A 570 20.23 6.21 -7.40
CA PRO A 570 18.92 5.57 -7.19
C PRO A 570 18.55 5.30 -5.73
N SER A 571 19.55 5.22 -4.83
CA SER A 571 19.34 5.04 -3.38
C SER A 571 18.96 6.33 -2.66
N ASN A 572 18.94 7.48 -3.35
CA ASN A 572 18.57 8.76 -2.78
C ASN A 572 17.31 9.30 -3.47
N SER A 573 16.21 9.36 -2.74
CA SER A 573 14.93 9.86 -3.23
C SER A 573 14.98 11.30 -3.73
N TYR A 574 15.92 12.14 -3.27
CA TYR A 574 16.10 13.52 -3.74
C TYR A 574 17.19 13.65 -4.81
N SER A 575 17.68 12.53 -5.37
CA SER A 575 18.67 12.57 -6.44
C SER A 575 18.13 13.31 -7.66
N PRO A 576 18.93 14.17 -8.32
CA PRO A 576 18.51 14.79 -9.56
C PRO A 576 18.29 13.74 -10.65
N TRP A 577 17.32 14.04 -11.52
CA TRP A 577 17.08 13.30 -12.75
C TRP A 577 18.14 13.64 -13.79
N ILE A 578 18.62 12.62 -14.51
CA ILE A 578 19.41 12.77 -15.73
C ILE A 578 18.70 12.03 -16.86
N CYS A 579 18.66 12.62 -18.05
CA CYS A 579 17.95 12.09 -19.21
C CYS A 579 18.91 11.78 -20.37
N PRO A 580 19.85 10.84 -20.20
CA PRO A 580 20.94 10.66 -21.15
C PRO A 580 20.55 9.84 -22.37
N THR A 581 19.46 9.06 -22.31
CA THR A 581 19.16 8.05 -23.32
C THR A 581 18.08 8.53 -24.28
N PRO A 582 18.36 8.66 -25.60
CA PRO A 582 17.33 8.95 -26.61
C PRO A 582 16.49 7.70 -26.90
N ALA A 583 15.44 7.51 -26.12
CA ALA A 583 14.53 6.38 -26.17
C ALA A 583 13.20 6.72 -25.50
N LYS A 584 12.23 5.81 -25.55
CA LYS A 584 10.95 5.90 -24.85
C LYS A 584 10.47 4.57 -24.30
N ASP A 585 9.37 4.60 -23.57
CA ASP A 585 8.66 3.45 -23.02
C ASP A 585 9.60 2.46 -22.30
N PRO A 586 10.36 2.88 -21.27
CA PRO A 586 11.15 1.97 -20.49
C PRO A 586 10.24 0.94 -19.81
N ASN A 587 10.71 -0.29 -19.69
CA ASN A 587 10.06 -1.34 -18.93
C ASN A 587 11.06 -2.36 -18.40
N TYR A 588 10.80 -2.96 -17.25
CA TYR A 588 11.54 -4.12 -16.75
C TYR A 588 10.78 -5.42 -17.08
N PRO A 589 11.44 -6.58 -17.16
CA PRO A 589 10.73 -7.85 -17.32
C PRO A 589 9.70 -8.10 -16.21
N GLY A 590 8.52 -8.56 -16.62
CA GLY A 590 7.29 -8.63 -15.79
C GLY A 590 6.17 -7.70 -16.29
#